data_AF-A0A6A5X5B9-F1
#
_entry.id   AF-A0A6A5X5B9-F1
#
_cell.length_a   1.000
_cell.length_b   1.000
_cell.length_c   1.000
_cell.angle_alpha   90.00
_cell.angle_beta   90.00
_cell.angle_gamma   90.00
#
_symmetry.space_group_name_H-M   'P 1'
#
loop_
_entity.id
_entity.type
_entity.pdbx_description
1 polymer ?
#
loop_
_entity_poly.entity_id
_entity_poly.type
_entity_poly.pdbx_seq_one_letter_code
_entity_poly.pdbx_strand_id
1 'polypeptide(L)'
;MSLSYTTSSNSASDSNDTIRDLLDSPPENPTDSQLCILHEHAEALFTEKMSHLKNFIFPLKNKPTLYDLYTNEKKFELPEIPSDIQMDFYFSNFPYIVNMWSKTAVQDSSQPIELSRVIWHYALDPNHSFHDFWQGTRLNLILMSVFYLAREYEDPNGWFGENTPEHFKFATECLQAWLSFKRPQIGHVDWRDEFIDFWKTAGCDMTVFKSSQKTKLEKGMQHLKAAIFPHHLSGDVEELMGSDAITNEDFSKYGPALALKWYITHGKRMDEDKNEEYLDTMMGGIGVDTQEITIEVLRKVNWRSRLMDALLVDVHETEKREIVRSDEDHWLDGKRAVEILGTREATDTLKALFESLSLA
;
A
#
# COMPACT_ATOMS: atom_id res chain seq x y z
N MET A 1 31.09 -24.94 5.19
CA MET A 1 32.19 -24.42 4.35
C MET A 1 31.70 -23.08 3.87
N SER A 2 32.32 -21.98 4.31
CA SER A 2 31.93 -20.65 3.88
C SER A 2 32.28 -20.46 2.41
N LEU A 3 31.27 -20.23 1.58
CA LEU A 3 31.42 -20.00 0.14
C LEU A 3 32.01 -18.59 -0.05
N SER A 4 33.33 -18.48 -0.24
CA SER A 4 33.98 -17.21 -0.59
C SER A 4 34.00 -17.05 -2.12
N TYR A 5 33.24 -16.09 -2.64
CA TYR A 5 33.09 -15.87 -4.08
C TYR A 5 34.20 -14.98 -4.66
N THR A 6 34.98 -15.53 -5.59
CA THR A 6 35.83 -14.77 -6.52
C THR A 6 35.05 -14.48 -7.80
N THR A 7 34.70 -13.23 -8.04
CA THR A 7 34.04 -12.79 -9.27
C THR A 7 34.99 -12.92 -10.47
N SER A 8 34.80 -13.95 -11.29
CA SER A 8 35.51 -14.14 -12.56
C SER A 8 34.66 -13.58 -13.69
N SER A 9 35.20 -12.64 -14.47
CA SER A 9 34.51 -11.93 -15.54
C SER A 9 34.45 -12.73 -16.84
N ASN A 10 33.81 -13.89 -16.82
CA ASN A 10 33.46 -14.64 -18.04
C ASN A 10 32.03 -14.32 -18.50
N SER A 11 31.78 -14.54 -19.78
CA SER A 11 30.65 -14.09 -20.60
C SER A 11 29.26 -14.22 -19.92
N ALA A 12 28.51 -13.11 -19.83
CA ALA A 12 27.16 -13.08 -19.26
C ALA A 12 26.09 -13.77 -20.14
N SER A 13 26.40 -14.09 -21.41
CA SER A 13 25.46 -14.83 -22.27
C SER A 13 25.43 -16.30 -21.91
N ASP A 14 26.58 -16.92 -21.63
CA ASP A 14 26.64 -18.36 -21.37
C ASP A 14 25.99 -18.72 -20.02
N SER A 15 26.01 -17.80 -19.04
CA SER A 15 25.33 -17.98 -17.76
C SER A 15 23.81 -17.95 -17.90
N ASN A 16 23.27 -17.07 -18.75
CA ASN A 16 21.82 -16.94 -18.92
C ASN A 16 21.22 -18.13 -19.66
N ASP A 17 21.91 -18.65 -20.69
CA ASP A 17 21.48 -19.87 -21.39
C ASP A 17 21.50 -21.08 -20.44
N THR A 18 22.53 -21.18 -19.58
CA THR A 18 22.61 -22.24 -18.56
C THR A 18 21.48 -22.15 -17.54
N ILE A 19 21.17 -20.95 -17.03
CA ILE A 19 20.05 -20.74 -16.10
C ILE A 19 18.74 -21.11 -16.78
N ARG A 20 18.51 -20.63 -18.01
CA ARG A 20 17.30 -20.93 -18.76
C ARG A 20 17.10 -22.44 -18.97
N ASP A 21 18.14 -23.16 -19.37
CA ASP A 21 18.08 -24.62 -19.53
C ASP A 21 17.75 -25.32 -18.19
N LEU A 22 18.29 -24.82 -17.07
CA LEU A 22 17.99 -25.32 -15.73
C LEU A 22 16.55 -25.01 -15.29
N LEU A 23 15.96 -23.90 -15.71
CA LEU A 23 14.58 -23.51 -15.39
C LEU A 23 13.56 -24.22 -16.29
N ASP A 24 13.85 -24.35 -17.58
CA ASP A 24 12.96 -24.97 -18.58
C ASP A 24 12.91 -26.50 -18.42
N SER A 25 13.98 -27.12 -17.93
CA SER A 25 14.07 -28.57 -17.70
C SER A 25 14.95 -28.92 -16.50
N PRO A 26 14.51 -28.60 -15.27
CA PRO A 26 15.32 -28.80 -14.07
C PRO A 26 15.61 -30.30 -13.88
N PRO A 27 16.89 -30.69 -13.77
CA PRO A 27 17.26 -32.08 -13.53
C PRO A 27 16.62 -32.56 -12.23
N GLU A 28 16.16 -33.82 -12.18
CA GLU A 28 15.57 -34.40 -10.96
C GLU A 28 16.52 -34.35 -9.75
N ASN A 29 17.83 -34.35 -10.01
CA ASN A 29 18.88 -34.23 -9.00
C ASN A 29 19.94 -33.22 -9.48
N PRO A 30 19.75 -31.91 -9.24
CA PRO A 30 20.75 -30.91 -9.60
C PRO A 30 22.05 -31.16 -8.84
N THR A 31 23.17 -31.02 -9.55
CA THR A 31 24.51 -31.05 -8.95
C THR A 31 24.72 -29.85 -8.03
N ASP A 32 25.70 -29.92 -7.13
CA ASP A 32 26.01 -28.80 -6.23
C ASP A 32 26.32 -27.51 -6.99
N SER A 33 27.00 -27.61 -8.13
CA SER A 33 27.28 -26.46 -9.00
C SER A 33 26.01 -25.85 -9.59
N GLN A 34 25.04 -26.68 -10.00
CA GLN A 34 23.75 -26.20 -10.53
C GLN A 34 22.92 -25.54 -9.43
N LEU A 35 22.95 -26.08 -8.21
CA LEU A 35 22.29 -25.49 -7.05
C LEU A 35 22.86 -24.11 -6.69
N CYS A 36 24.19 -23.93 -6.75
CA CYS A 36 24.80 -22.62 -6.53
C CYS A 36 24.38 -21.60 -7.61
N ILE A 37 24.36 -22.00 -8.88
CA ILE A 37 23.91 -21.12 -9.98
C ILE A 37 22.44 -20.70 -9.78
N LEU A 38 21.56 -21.65 -9.46
CA LEU A 38 20.15 -21.36 -9.17
C LEU A 38 20.00 -20.44 -7.96
N HIS A 39 20.80 -20.65 -6.91
CA HIS A 39 20.80 -19.81 -5.71
C HIS A 39 21.22 -18.37 -6.01
N GLU A 40 22.32 -18.16 -6.73
CA GLU A 40 22.81 -16.83 -7.11
C GLU A 40 21.77 -16.07 -7.96
N HIS A 41 21.13 -16.77 -8.89
CA HIS A 41 20.07 -16.19 -9.70
C HIS A 41 18.82 -15.86 -8.88
N ALA A 42 18.38 -16.77 -8.01
CA ALA A 42 17.26 -16.55 -7.10
C ALA A 42 17.54 -15.37 -6.15
N GLU A 43 18.76 -15.24 -5.63
CA GLU A 43 19.17 -14.15 -4.75
C GLU A 43 19.12 -12.80 -5.46
N ALA A 44 19.61 -12.72 -6.70
CA ALA A 44 19.54 -11.50 -7.51
C ALA A 44 18.09 -11.07 -7.75
N LEU A 45 17.25 -11.99 -8.22
CA LEU A 45 15.82 -11.72 -8.47
C LEU A 45 15.06 -11.39 -7.18
N PHE A 46 15.37 -12.08 -6.08
CA PHE A 46 14.72 -11.84 -4.79
C PHE A 46 15.05 -10.44 -4.28
N THR A 47 16.32 -10.08 -4.31
CA THR A 47 16.81 -8.76 -3.90
C THR A 47 16.11 -7.66 -4.70
N GLU A 48 16.07 -7.81 -6.03
CA GLU A 48 15.38 -6.85 -6.90
C GLU A 48 13.89 -6.78 -6.57
N LYS A 49 13.16 -7.90 -6.64
CA LYS A 49 11.70 -7.93 -6.47
C LYS A 49 11.25 -7.45 -5.10
N MET A 50 11.98 -7.79 -4.04
CA MET A 50 11.67 -7.40 -2.67
C MET A 50 12.05 -5.95 -2.35
N SER A 51 12.97 -5.33 -3.10
CA SER A 51 13.37 -3.94 -2.86
C SER A 51 12.23 -2.93 -3.02
N HIS A 52 11.23 -3.28 -3.83
CA HIS A 52 10.06 -2.44 -4.11
C HIS A 52 8.96 -2.54 -3.06
N LEU A 53 8.96 -3.60 -2.26
CA LEU A 53 8.00 -3.79 -1.18
C LEU A 53 8.44 -3.00 0.06
N LYS A 54 7.48 -2.50 0.83
CA LYS A 54 7.75 -1.80 2.08
C LYS A 54 7.61 -2.72 3.27
N ASN A 55 8.39 -2.51 4.32
CA ASN A 55 8.37 -3.39 5.49
C ASN A 55 7.01 -3.46 6.17
N PHE A 56 6.27 -2.35 6.15
CA PHE A 56 4.98 -2.25 6.82
C PHE A 56 3.91 -3.19 6.26
N ILE A 57 4.06 -3.71 5.03
CA ILE A 57 3.08 -4.67 4.48
C ILE A 57 3.19 -6.05 5.14
N PHE A 58 4.30 -6.33 5.81
CA PHE A 58 4.56 -7.61 6.46
C PHE A 58 4.08 -7.55 7.92
N PRO A 59 3.42 -8.60 8.45
CA PRO A 59 2.83 -8.60 9.80
C PRO A 59 3.79 -8.23 10.94
N LEU A 60 5.09 -8.53 10.78
CA LEU A 60 6.12 -8.23 11.78
C LEU A 60 6.94 -6.97 11.46
N LYS A 61 6.49 -6.16 10.49
CA LYS A 61 7.24 -5.02 9.95
C LYS A 61 8.67 -5.37 9.52
N ASN A 62 8.87 -6.61 9.09
CA ASN A 62 10.15 -7.11 8.60
C ASN A 62 9.91 -7.96 7.36
N LYS A 63 10.72 -7.75 6.32
CA LYS A 63 10.63 -8.55 5.10
C LYS A 63 11.13 -9.97 5.39
N PRO A 64 10.43 -11.01 4.90
CA PRO A 64 10.99 -12.35 4.91
C PRO A 64 12.29 -12.37 4.08
N THR A 65 13.21 -13.26 4.43
CA THR A 65 14.49 -13.41 3.72
C THR A 65 14.42 -14.50 2.65
N LEU A 66 15.47 -14.65 1.86
CA LEU A 66 15.57 -15.76 0.92
C LEU A 66 15.68 -17.11 1.66
N TYR A 67 16.34 -17.16 2.81
CA TYR A 67 16.31 -18.34 3.68
C TYR A 67 14.89 -18.71 4.14
N ASP A 68 14.06 -17.71 4.44
CA ASP A 68 12.65 -17.95 4.78
C ASP A 68 11.89 -18.57 3.60
N LEU A 69 12.19 -18.15 2.37
CA LEU A 69 11.59 -18.74 1.16
C LEU A 69 11.97 -20.23 1.06
N TYR A 70 13.22 -20.56 1.31
CA TYR A 70 13.77 -21.91 1.22
C TYR A 70 13.26 -22.86 2.31
N THR A 71 12.91 -22.34 3.47
CA THR A 71 12.62 -23.17 4.66
C THR A 71 11.19 -23.07 5.16
N ASN A 72 10.49 -21.96 4.88
CA ASN A 72 9.13 -21.70 5.34
C ASN A 72 8.40 -20.68 4.45
N GLU A 73 7.95 -21.12 3.27
CA GLU A 73 7.20 -20.29 2.31
C GLU A 73 5.95 -19.61 2.92
N LYS A 74 5.36 -20.17 3.99
CA LYS A 74 4.21 -19.56 4.66
C LYS A 74 4.48 -18.17 5.23
N LYS A 75 5.75 -17.80 5.45
CA LYS A 75 6.11 -16.43 5.84
C LYS A 75 5.82 -15.38 4.77
N PHE A 76 5.61 -15.80 3.52
CA PHE A 76 5.21 -14.94 2.42
C PHE A 76 3.70 -14.85 2.23
N GLU A 77 2.91 -15.63 2.98
CA GLU A 77 1.46 -15.48 3.02
C GLU A 77 1.12 -14.21 3.81
N LEU A 78 0.51 -13.25 3.15
CA LEU A 78 0.07 -11.99 3.75
C LEU A 78 -1.43 -12.08 4.02
N PRO A 79 -1.89 -12.20 5.29
CA PRO A 79 -3.29 -12.46 5.61
C PRO A 79 -4.27 -11.39 5.10
N GLU A 80 -3.79 -10.15 4.98
CA GLU A 80 -4.59 -9.02 4.50
C GLU A 80 -4.68 -8.96 2.98
N ILE A 81 -3.84 -9.70 2.25
CA ILE A 81 -3.82 -9.73 0.79
C ILE A 81 -4.76 -10.84 0.31
N PRO A 82 -5.62 -10.61 -0.70
CA PRO A 82 -6.44 -11.66 -1.28
C PRO A 82 -5.60 -12.84 -1.81
N SER A 83 -6.10 -14.07 -1.66
CA SER A 83 -5.35 -15.30 -1.94
C SER A 83 -4.89 -15.45 -3.41
N ASP A 84 -5.56 -14.78 -4.33
CA ASP A 84 -5.30 -14.85 -5.77
C ASP A 84 -4.23 -13.84 -6.23
N ILE A 85 -3.91 -12.84 -5.41
CA ILE A 85 -2.86 -11.83 -5.68
C ILE A 85 -1.75 -11.86 -4.62
N GLN A 86 -1.48 -13.03 -4.03
CA GLN A 86 -0.39 -13.25 -3.07
C GLN A 86 1.01 -13.07 -3.70
N MET A 87 2.07 -13.31 -2.91
CA MET A 87 3.44 -13.00 -3.31
C MET A 87 3.89 -13.69 -4.60
N ASP A 88 3.39 -14.88 -4.88
CA ASP A 88 3.67 -15.58 -6.14
C ASP A 88 3.09 -14.81 -7.34
N PHE A 89 1.87 -14.28 -7.24
CA PHE A 89 1.32 -13.41 -8.28
C PHE A 89 2.19 -12.16 -8.46
N TYR A 90 2.59 -11.52 -7.35
CA TYR A 90 3.48 -10.35 -7.38
C TYR A 90 4.80 -10.68 -8.09
N PHE A 91 5.47 -11.79 -7.76
CA PHE A 91 6.73 -12.18 -8.37
C PHE A 91 6.60 -12.55 -9.85
N SER A 92 5.55 -13.30 -10.24
CA SER A 92 5.31 -13.67 -11.63
C SER A 92 4.98 -12.46 -12.51
N ASN A 93 4.32 -11.45 -11.96
CA ASN A 93 3.90 -10.25 -12.70
C ASN A 93 4.79 -9.03 -12.44
N PHE A 94 5.91 -9.22 -11.75
CA PHE A 94 6.78 -8.13 -11.32
C PHE A 94 7.20 -7.19 -12.46
N PRO A 95 7.59 -7.65 -13.67
CA PRO A 95 7.96 -6.74 -14.76
C PRO A 95 6.80 -5.83 -15.18
N TYR A 96 5.58 -6.37 -15.23
CA TYR A 96 4.38 -5.61 -15.56
C TYR A 96 4.05 -4.59 -14.47
N ILE A 97 4.09 -5.04 -13.21
CA ILE A 97 3.86 -4.18 -12.03
C ILE A 97 4.87 -3.03 -12.04
N VAL A 98 6.17 -3.32 -12.25
CA VAL A 98 7.25 -2.33 -12.23
C VAL A 98 7.14 -1.30 -13.36
N ASN A 99 6.67 -1.71 -14.53
CA ASN A 99 6.47 -0.80 -15.65
C ASN A 99 5.27 0.15 -15.43
N MET A 100 4.25 -0.29 -14.69
CA MET A 100 3.04 0.50 -14.43
C MET A 100 3.18 1.42 -13.21
N TRP A 101 3.58 0.90 -12.05
CA TRP A 101 3.65 1.69 -10.80
C TRP A 101 4.66 2.85 -10.88
N SER A 102 5.72 2.73 -11.69
CA SER A 102 6.74 3.79 -11.88
C SER A 102 6.16 5.04 -12.53
N LYS A 103 4.94 4.93 -13.06
CA LYS A 103 4.18 6.02 -13.67
C LYS A 103 2.93 6.38 -12.87
N THR A 104 2.85 5.89 -11.61
CA THR A 104 1.67 5.93 -10.72
C THR A 104 0.56 5.03 -11.25
N ALA A 105 -0.27 4.44 -10.39
CA ALA A 105 -1.45 3.71 -10.84
C ALA A 105 -2.29 4.62 -11.74
N VAL A 106 -2.79 4.06 -12.83
CA VAL A 106 -3.60 4.78 -13.80
C VAL A 106 -4.97 4.12 -13.82
N GLN A 107 -6.02 4.92 -13.82
CA GLN A 107 -7.38 4.46 -14.17
C GLN A 107 -7.47 4.14 -15.67
N ASP A 108 -6.53 3.34 -16.18
CA ASP A 108 -6.54 2.89 -17.56
C ASP A 108 -7.44 1.67 -17.65
N SER A 109 -8.54 1.77 -18.39
CA SER A 109 -9.43 0.65 -18.70
C SER A 109 -8.71 -0.59 -19.28
N SER A 110 -7.52 -0.41 -19.87
CA SER A 110 -6.70 -1.50 -20.41
C SER A 110 -5.90 -2.26 -19.35
N GLN A 111 -5.67 -1.67 -18.17
CA GLN A 111 -4.95 -2.33 -17.08
C GLN A 111 -5.84 -3.43 -16.47
N PRO A 112 -5.37 -4.69 -16.38
CA PRO A 112 -6.05 -5.77 -15.66
C PRO A 112 -6.36 -5.42 -14.20
N ILE A 113 -7.53 -5.86 -13.71
CA ILE A 113 -8.00 -5.53 -12.37
C ILE A 113 -7.08 -6.08 -11.27
N GLU A 114 -6.49 -7.24 -11.48
CA GLU A 114 -5.57 -7.89 -10.55
C GLU A 114 -4.33 -7.03 -10.30
N LEU A 115 -3.85 -6.33 -11.33
CA LEU A 115 -2.71 -5.42 -11.20
C LEU A 115 -3.07 -4.17 -10.43
N SER A 116 -4.29 -3.64 -10.61
CA SER A 116 -4.80 -2.55 -9.77
C SER A 116 -4.93 -3.01 -8.32
N ARG A 117 -5.44 -4.22 -8.07
CA ARG A 117 -5.52 -4.81 -6.73
C ARG A 117 -4.15 -4.94 -6.08
N VAL A 118 -3.14 -5.43 -6.80
CA VAL A 118 -1.76 -5.50 -6.28
C VAL A 118 -1.25 -4.12 -5.87
N ILE A 119 -1.44 -3.07 -6.70
CA ILE A 119 -0.98 -1.71 -6.36
C ILE A 119 -1.60 -1.24 -5.04
N TRP A 120 -2.91 -1.37 -4.89
CA TRP A 120 -3.65 -0.90 -3.71
C TRP A 120 -3.31 -1.70 -2.45
N HIS A 121 -3.33 -3.03 -2.53
CA HIS A 121 -3.14 -3.93 -1.40
C HIS A 121 -1.67 -4.00 -0.94
N TYR A 122 -0.70 -4.00 -1.86
CA TYR A 122 0.73 -3.95 -1.52
C TYR A 122 1.26 -2.53 -1.27
N ALA A 123 0.39 -1.52 -1.35
CA ALA A 123 0.76 -0.12 -1.13
C ALA A 123 1.93 0.36 -2.01
N LEU A 124 2.00 -0.13 -3.26
CA LEU A 124 3.10 0.15 -4.17
C LEU A 124 3.09 1.62 -4.63
N ASP A 125 1.92 2.24 -4.65
CA ASP A 125 1.75 3.64 -5.02
C ASP A 125 1.40 4.51 -3.80
N PRO A 126 2.18 5.57 -3.51
CA PRO A 126 1.89 6.52 -2.44
C PRO A 126 0.55 7.26 -2.50
N ASN A 127 -0.15 7.23 -3.63
CA ASN A 127 -1.46 7.86 -3.80
C ASN A 127 -2.61 6.84 -3.88
N HIS A 128 -2.31 5.57 -4.13
CA HIS A 128 -3.29 4.49 -4.31
C HIS A 128 -2.97 3.33 -3.39
N SER A 129 -3.33 3.51 -2.12
CA SER A 129 -3.12 2.51 -1.09
C SER A 129 -4.14 2.69 0.02
N PHE A 130 -4.52 1.59 0.67
CA PHE A 130 -5.25 1.63 1.94
C PHE A 130 -4.32 1.83 3.14
N HIS A 131 -3.02 1.64 2.96
CA HIS A 131 -2.07 1.89 4.01
C HIS A 131 -1.91 3.40 4.22
N ASP A 132 -2.03 3.77 5.47
CA ASP A 132 -1.91 5.14 5.95
C ASP A 132 -0.46 5.63 6.03
N PHE A 133 0.54 4.79 5.74
CA PHE A 133 1.94 5.17 5.76
C PHE A 133 2.21 6.36 4.83
N TRP A 134 1.50 6.36 3.70
CA TRP A 134 1.62 7.38 2.68
C TRP A 134 0.85 8.65 3.04
N GLN A 135 1.57 9.77 3.14
CA GLN A 135 1.00 11.07 3.47
C GLN A 135 -0.11 11.51 2.49
N GLY A 136 0.01 11.18 1.20
CA GLY A 136 -1.02 11.47 0.21
C GLY A 136 -2.35 10.80 0.55
N THR A 137 -2.32 9.49 0.77
CA THR A 137 -3.46 8.69 1.25
C THR A 137 -4.08 9.29 2.52
N ARG A 138 -3.26 9.60 3.54
CA ARG A 138 -3.77 10.20 4.80
C ARG A 138 -4.57 11.48 4.56
N LEU A 139 -4.01 12.39 3.77
CA LEU A 139 -4.64 13.67 3.49
C LEU A 139 -5.94 13.50 2.71
N ASN A 140 -5.98 12.59 1.73
CA ASN A 140 -7.21 12.24 1.02
C ASN A 140 -8.28 11.73 1.99
N LEU A 141 -7.96 10.76 2.85
CA LEU A 141 -8.93 10.18 3.79
C LEU A 141 -9.46 11.20 4.80
N ILE A 142 -8.60 12.12 5.27
CA ILE A 142 -9.02 13.22 6.14
C ILE A 142 -9.99 14.16 5.42
N LEU A 143 -9.66 14.56 4.19
CA LEU A 143 -10.49 15.45 3.40
C LEU A 143 -11.82 14.79 3.05
N MET A 144 -11.82 13.50 2.68
CA MET A 144 -13.03 12.72 2.44
C MET A 144 -13.89 12.63 3.70
N SER A 145 -13.27 12.48 4.87
CA SER A 145 -13.98 12.45 6.14
C SER A 145 -14.65 13.79 6.46
N VAL A 146 -13.90 14.88 6.29
CA VAL A 146 -14.42 16.25 6.42
C VAL A 146 -15.59 16.49 5.46
N PHE A 147 -15.40 16.12 4.20
CA PHE A 147 -16.39 16.24 3.14
C PHE A 147 -17.68 15.49 3.47
N TYR A 148 -17.55 14.24 3.94
CA TYR A 148 -18.70 13.43 4.33
C TYR A 148 -19.47 14.06 5.50
N LEU A 149 -18.77 14.55 6.52
CA LEU A 149 -19.43 15.13 7.71
C LEU A 149 -20.11 16.46 7.42
N ALA A 150 -19.54 17.24 6.52
CA ALA A 150 -20.10 18.52 6.14
C ALA A 150 -21.36 18.41 5.26
N ARG A 151 -21.70 17.22 4.74
CA ARG A 151 -22.89 17.00 3.88
C ARG A 151 -24.22 17.40 4.53
N GLU A 152 -24.28 17.33 5.86
CA GLU A 152 -25.51 17.59 6.63
C GLU A 152 -25.70 19.09 6.93
N TYR A 153 -24.74 19.91 6.51
CA TYR A 153 -24.70 21.33 6.79
C TYR A 153 -24.85 22.11 5.49
N GLU A 154 -25.59 23.22 5.54
CA GLU A 154 -25.58 24.18 4.44
C GLU A 154 -24.14 24.66 4.27
N ASP A 155 -23.52 24.35 3.13
CA ASP A 155 -22.15 24.72 2.80
C ASP A 155 -22.03 26.25 2.73
N PRO A 156 -21.68 26.93 3.84
CA PRO A 156 -21.87 28.37 3.93
C PRO A 156 -20.81 29.11 3.11
N ASN A 157 -19.70 28.42 2.81
CA ASN A 157 -18.55 28.96 2.11
C ASN A 157 -18.41 28.38 0.69
N GLY A 158 -19.40 27.59 0.27
CA GLY A 158 -19.38 26.87 -1.00
C GLY A 158 -18.19 25.91 -1.13
N TRP A 159 -17.51 25.55 -0.03
CA TRP A 159 -16.28 24.74 0.06
C TRP A 159 -16.35 23.45 -0.73
N PHE A 160 -17.53 22.87 -0.82
CA PHE A 160 -17.77 21.64 -1.53
C PHE A 160 -18.33 21.92 -2.94
N GLY A 161 -18.92 23.10 -3.17
CA GLY A 161 -19.27 23.58 -4.52
C GLY A 161 -20.42 22.79 -5.14
N GLU A 162 -20.51 22.74 -6.48
CA GLU A 162 -21.37 21.78 -7.19
C GLU A 162 -20.78 20.37 -7.00
N ASN A 163 -20.91 19.82 -5.80
CA ASN A 163 -20.60 18.44 -5.53
C ASN A 163 -21.38 17.56 -6.49
N THR A 164 -20.66 16.90 -7.40
CA THR A 164 -21.27 15.83 -8.15
C THR A 164 -21.60 14.71 -7.15
N PRO A 165 -22.78 14.09 -7.24
CA PRO A 165 -23.09 12.87 -6.49
C PRO A 165 -22.00 11.80 -6.62
N GLU A 166 -21.23 11.84 -7.71
CA GLU A 166 -20.07 10.99 -7.97
C GLU A 166 -18.90 11.22 -7.01
N HIS A 167 -18.45 12.47 -6.77
CA HIS A 167 -17.38 12.74 -5.80
C HIS A 167 -17.75 12.29 -4.38
N PHE A 168 -19.01 12.50 -3.99
CA PHE A 168 -19.51 12.02 -2.71
C PHE A 168 -19.51 10.50 -2.61
N LYS A 169 -19.96 9.82 -3.67
CA LYS A 169 -19.88 8.36 -3.76
C LYS A 169 -18.43 7.90 -3.65
N PHE A 170 -17.51 8.51 -4.41
CA PHE A 170 -16.09 8.16 -4.39
C PHE A 170 -15.46 8.28 -3.01
N ALA A 171 -15.68 9.41 -2.32
CA ALA A 171 -15.22 9.61 -0.96
C ALA A 171 -15.79 8.55 0.01
N THR A 172 -17.07 8.22 -0.13
CA THR A 172 -17.75 7.25 0.73
C THR A 172 -17.20 5.83 0.55
N GLU A 173 -17.11 5.35 -0.70
CA GLU A 173 -16.61 4.01 -1.04
C GLU A 173 -15.13 3.87 -0.62
N CYS A 174 -14.31 4.90 -0.83
CA CYS A 174 -12.90 4.90 -0.42
C CYS A 174 -12.74 4.81 1.11
N LEU A 175 -13.55 5.58 1.86
CA LEU A 175 -13.56 5.51 3.33
C LEU A 175 -13.99 4.14 3.84
N GLN A 176 -15.01 3.53 3.23
CA GLN A 176 -15.47 2.18 3.57
C GLN A 176 -14.36 1.14 3.32
N ALA A 177 -13.71 1.19 2.16
CA ALA A 177 -12.58 0.33 1.84
C ALA A 177 -11.40 0.49 2.81
N TRP A 178 -11.01 1.73 3.13
CA TRP A 178 -9.96 2.00 4.11
C TRP A 178 -10.30 1.46 5.49
N LEU A 179 -11.55 1.62 5.92
CA LEU A 179 -11.97 1.09 7.21
C LEU A 179 -12.03 -0.44 7.21
N SER A 180 -12.44 -1.08 6.11
CA SER A 180 -12.36 -2.55 5.94
C SER A 180 -10.92 -3.04 6.05
N PHE A 181 -9.96 -2.29 5.49
CA PHE A 181 -8.54 -2.57 5.67
C PHE A 181 -8.12 -2.50 7.14
N LYS A 182 -8.63 -1.53 7.91
CA LYS A 182 -8.35 -1.42 9.34
C LYS A 182 -9.11 -2.43 10.22
N ARG A 183 -10.18 -3.03 9.71
CA ARG A 183 -11.07 -3.97 10.43
C ARG A 183 -11.35 -5.22 9.58
N PRO A 184 -10.33 -6.04 9.25
CA PRO A 184 -10.49 -7.18 8.35
C PRO A 184 -11.46 -8.26 8.87
N GLN A 185 -11.91 -8.15 10.13
CA GLN A 185 -12.76 -9.15 10.80
C GLN A 185 -14.26 -8.86 10.67
N ILE A 186 -14.64 -7.68 10.14
CA ILE A 186 -16.04 -7.22 10.12
C ILE A 186 -16.59 -7.35 8.71
N GLY A 187 -17.19 -8.52 8.46
CA GLY A 187 -17.97 -8.79 7.25
C GLY A 187 -17.35 -9.82 6.32
N HIS A 188 -18.20 -10.45 5.52
CA HIS A 188 -17.81 -11.37 4.44
C HIS A 188 -17.51 -10.64 3.12
N VAL A 189 -17.77 -9.32 3.07
CA VAL A 189 -17.63 -8.51 1.87
C VAL A 189 -16.33 -7.72 1.96
N ASP A 190 -15.41 -7.94 1.01
CA ASP A 190 -14.18 -7.18 0.94
C ASP A 190 -14.43 -5.84 0.21
N TRP A 191 -14.84 -4.82 0.97
CA TRP A 191 -15.08 -3.47 0.44
C TRP A 191 -13.86 -2.87 -0.26
N ARG A 192 -12.66 -3.40 -0.02
CA ARG A 192 -11.45 -2.96 -0.71
C ARG A 192 -11.51 -3.31 -2.19
N ASP A 193 -11.87 -4.54 -2.52
CA ASP A 193 -11.97 -4.99 -3.90
C ASP A 193 -13.16 -4.32 -4.62
N GLU A 194 -14.30 -4.14 -3.93
CA GLU A 194 -15.44 -3.38 -4.47
C GLU A 194 -15.07 -1.92 -4.81
N PHE A 195 -14.31 -1.26 -3.93
CA PHE A 195 -13.82 0.08 -4.20
C PHE A 195 -12.83 0.10 -5.36
N ILE A 196 -11.93 -0.89 -5.49
CA ILE A 196 -10.98 -0.92 -6.61
C ILE A 196 -11.72 -1.10 -7.95
N ASP A 197 -12.74 -1.96 -7.99
CA ASP A 197 -13.61 -2.12 -9.16
C ASP A 197 -14.34 -0.82 -9.51
N PHE A 198 -14.90 -0.15 -8.50
CA PHE A 198 -15.54 1.15 -8.68
C PHE A 198 -14.54 2.22 -9.15
N TRP A 199 -13.39 2.35 -8.50
CA TRP A 199 -12.31 3.29 -8.81
C TRP A 199 -11.87 3.17 -10.27
N LYS A 200 -11.82 1.95 -10.83
CA LYS A 200 -11.46 1.72 -12.25
C LYS A 200 -12.45 2.31 -13.26
N THR A 201 -13.68 2.56 -12.83
CA THR A 201 -14.77 3.05 -13.69
C THR A 201 -15.27 4.43 -13.27
N ALA A 202 -14.79 4.95 -12.13
CA ALA A 202 -15.08 6.28 -11.66
C ALA A 202 -14.49 7.32 -12.62
N GLY A 203 -15.21 8.43 -12.82
CA GLY A 203 -14.71 9.58 -13.56
C GLY A 203 -13.76 10.47 -12.74
N CYS A 204 -13.25 9.99 -11.60
CA CYS A 204 -12.33 10.75 -10.76
C CYS A 204 -11.33 9.85 -10.01
N ASP A 205 -10.18 10.41 -9.66
CA ASP A 205 -9.06 9.73 -9.00
C ASP A 205 -8.63 10.39 -7.67
N MET A 206 -7.72 9.77 -6.92
CA MET A 206 -7.14 10.31 -5.70
C MET A 206 -6.40 11.63 -5.96
N THR A 207 -6.53 12.60 -5.05
CA THR A 207 -5.82 13.88 -5.19
C THR A 207 -4.33 13.70 -4.97
N VAL A 208 -3.53 14.14 -5.94
CA VAL A 208 -2.06 14.15 -5.82
C VAL A 208 -1.59 15.52 -5.32
N PHE A 209 -1.16 15.59 -4.07
CA PHE A 209 -0.75 16.84 -3.44
C PHE A 209 0.71 17.22 -3.73
N LYS A 210 0.94 18.47 -4.13
CA LYS A 210 2.28 19.10 -4.17
C LYS A 210 2.82 19.28 -2.75
N SER A 211 4.15 19.33 -2.60
CA SER A 211 4.79 19.50 -1.28
C SER A 211 4.30 20.74 -0.54
N SER A 212 4.10 21.87 -1.24
CA SER A 212 3.57 23.10 -0.64
C SER A 212 2.11 22.98 -0.18
N GLN A 213 1.30 22.14 -0.83
CA GLN A 213 -0.07 21.85 -0.41
C GLN A 213 -0.05 20.95 0.82
N LYS A 214 0.76 19.87 0.81
CA LYS A 214 0.95 18.97 1.96
C LYS A 214 1.30 19.74 3.23
N THR A 215 2.30 20.64 3.17
CA THR A 215 2.68 21.47 4.33
C THR A 215 1.54 22.35 4.85
N LYS A 216 0.70 22.90 3.96
CA LYS A 216 -0.45 23.74 4.38
C LYS A 216 -1.54 22.90 5.03
N LEU A 217 -1.86 21.75 4.43
CA LEU A 217 -2.84 20.81 4.96
C LEU A 217 -2.43 20.29 6.34
N GLU A 218 -1.14 19.96 6.52
CA GLU A 218 -0.61 19.54 7.82
C GLU A 218 -0.75 20.60 8.89
N LYS A 219 -0.46 21.88 8.58
CA LYS A 219 -0.67 22.99 9.52
C LYS A 219 -2.15 23.09 9.92
N GLY A 220 -3.04 22.97 8.94
CA GLY A 220 -4.47 22.87 9.15
C GLY A 220 -4.86 21.74 10.10
N MET A 221 -4.34 20.54 9.86
CA MET A 221 -4.57 19.39 10.74
C MET A 221 -4.11 19.64 12.17
N GLN A 222 -2.98 20.33 12.40
CA GLN A 222 -2.54 20.64 13.77
C GLN A 222 -3.56 21.52 14.51
N HIS A 223 -4.27 22.41 13.81
CA HIS A 223 -5.35 23.19 14.42
C HIS A 223 -6.56 22.31 14.77
N LEU A 224 -6.90 21.34 13.92
CA LEU A 224 -7.97 20.38 14.20
C LEU A 224 -7.67 19.45 15.38
N LYS A 225 -6.40 19.23 15.74
CA LYS A 225 -6.06 18.43 16.93
C LYS A 225 -6.62 18.99 18.24
N ALA A 226 -6.95 20.29 18.26
CA ALA A 226 -7.59 20.94 19.40
C ALA A 226 -9.13 20.84 19.38
N ALA A 227 -9.72 20.13 18.42
CA ALA A 227 -11.16 19.87 18.37
C ALA A 227 -11.56 18.83 19.42
N ILE A 228 -12.72 19.03 20.04
CA ILE A 228 -13.28 18.11 21.01
C ILE A 228 -14.14 17.09 20.25
N PHE A 229 -13.79 15.82 20.36
CA PHE A 229 -14.59 14.72 19.81
C PHE A 229 -15.76 14.36 20.75
N PRO A 230 -16.87 13.83 20.22
CA PRO A 230 -17.98 13.37 21.03
C PRO A 230 -17.55 12.44 22.16
N HIS A 231 -18.15 12.58 23.35
CA HIS A 231 -17.79 11.77 24.52
C HIS A 231 -17.97 10.26 24.28
N HIS A 232 -18.96 9.84 23.49
CA HIS A 232 -19.13 8.42 23.14
C HIS A 232 -18.02 7.90 22.21
N LEU A 233 -17.29 8.79 21.53
CA LEU A 233 -16.10 8.49 20.77
C LEU A 233 -14.82 8.79 21.55
N SER A 234 -14.85 9.08 22.87
CA SER A 234 -13.65 9.48 23.61
C SER A 234 -12.70 8.33 23.96
N GLY A 235 -13.12 7.07 23.76
CA GLY A 235 -12.29 5.88 23.98
C GLY A 235 -11.06 5.79 23.08
N ASP A 236 -10.19 4.82 23.34
CA ASP A 236 -9.06 4.58 22.44
C ASP A 236 -9.59 4.21 21.03
N VAL A 237 -9.05 4.84 19.99
CA VAL A 237 -9.60 4.66 18.63
C VAL A 237 -9.32 3.26 18.11
N GLU A 238 -8.18 2.66 18.49
CA GLU A 238 -7.86 1.29 18.12
C GLU A 238 -8.78 0.31 18.84
N GLU A 239 -9.16 0.58 20.09
CA GLU A 239 -10.17 -0.23 20.80
C GLU A 239 -11.55 -0.10 20.17
N LEU A 240 -11.96 1.12 19.82
CA LEU A 240 -13.23 1.40 19.14
C LEU A 240 -13.28 0.74 17.76
N MET A 241 -12.18 0.79 17.00
CA MET A 241 -12.06 0.12 15.70
C MET A 241 -11.77 -1.38 15.83
N GLY A 242 -11.25 -1.87 16.94
CA GLY A 242 -10.93 -3.28 17.12
C GLY A 242 -12.10 -4.10 17.69
N SER A 243 -13.06 -3.44 18.34
CA SER A 243 -14.14 -4.10 19.06
C SER A 243 -15.42 -4.23 18.24
N ASP A 244 -16.18 -5.30 18.45
CA ASP A 244 -17.55 -5.46 17.92
C ASP A 244 -18.54 -4.40 18.45
N ALA A 245 -18.05 -3.41 19.22
CA ALA A 245 -18.85 -2.35 19.82
C ALA A 245 -19.37 -1.32 18.82
N ILE A 246 -18.76 -1.21 17.63
CA ILE A 246 -19.22 -0.31 16.57
C ILE A 246 -19.93 -1.13 15.50
N THR A 247 -21.25 -0.96 15.41
CA THR A 247 -22.09 -1.57 14.37
C THR A 247 -21.84 -0.94 13.00
N ASN A 248 -22.27 -1.60 11.91
CA ASN A 248 -22.21 -1.01 10.56
C ASN A 248 -23.00 0.32 10.46
N GLU A 249 -24.06 0.48 11.25
CA GLU A 249 -24.86 1.72 11.30
C GLU A 249 -24.09 2.83 12.02
N ASP A 250 -23.55 2.55 13.21
CA ASP A 250 -22.67 3.49 13.93
C ASP A 250 -21.47 3.89 13.08
N PHE A 251 -20.94 2.94 12.34
CA PHE A 251 -19.83 3.16 11.45
C PHE A 251 -20.20 4.03 10.23
N SER A 252 -21.37 3.81 9.63
CA SER A 252 -21.88 4.69 8.56
C SER A 252 -22.10 6.13 9.05
N LYS A 253 -22.47 6.28 10.33
CA LYS A 253 -22.73 7.58 10.96
C LYS A 253 -21.45 8.27 11.46
N TYR A 254 -20.53 7.54 12.08
CA TYR A 254 -19.39 8.07 12.82
C TYR A 254 -18.01 7.69 12.24
N GLY A 255 -17.95 6.80 11.26
CA GLY A 255 -16.72 6.36 10.58
C GLY A 255 -15.79 7.49 10.12
N PRO A 256 -16.30 8.55 9.49
CA PRO A 256 -15.50 9.74 9.15
C PRO A 256 -14.89 10.45 10.37
N ALA A 257 -15.64 10.60 11.46
CA ALA A 257 -15.15 11.20 12.69
C ALA A 257 -14.08 10.31 13.34
N LEU A 258 -14.26 8.99 13.28
CA LEU A 258 -13.27 8.01 13.72
C LEU A 258 -12.00 8.04 12.88
N ALA A 259 -12.10 8.13 11.55
CA ALA A 259 -10.94 8.27 10.66
C ALA A 259 -10.13 9.52 11.00
N LEU A 260 -10.80 10.66 11.18
CA LEU A 260 -10.12 11.89 11.58
C LEU A 260 -9.47 11.75 12.96
N LYS A 261 -10.19 11.19 13.94
CA LYS A 261 -9.66 10.97 15.29
C LYS A 261 -8.45 10.04 15.25
N TRP A 262 -8.52 8.96 14.46
CA TRP A 262 -7.42 8.03 14.25
C TRP A 262 -6.18 8.78 13.77
N TYR A 263 -6.31 9.64 12.76
CA TYR A 263 -5.20 10.43 12.23
C TYR A 263 -4.63 11.44 13.22
N ILE A 264 -5.49 12.09 14.00
CA ILE A 264 -5.06 13.05 15.02
C ILE A 264 -4.24 12.35 16.11
N THR A 265 -4.70 11.18 16.58
CA THR A 265 -4.04 10.39 17.61
C THR A 265 -2.74 9.75 17.12
N HIS A 266 -2.75 9.16 15.93
CA HIS A 266 -1.63 8.36 15.44
C HIS A 266 -0.63 9.13 14.57
N GLY A 267 -0.98 10.33 14.09
CA GLY A 267 -0.16 11.06 13.12
C GLY A 267 1.30 11.27 13.51
N LYS A 268 1.62 11.39 14.81
CA LYS A 268 3.01 11.49 15.29
C LYS A 268 3.80 10.18 15.17
N ARG A 269 3.20 9.05 15.57
CA ARG A 269 3.83 7.71 15.45
C ARG A 269 4.19 7.40 14.00
N MET A 270 3.36 7.84 13.08
CA MET A 270 3.59 7.61 11.65
C MET A 270 4.76 8.41 11.08
N ASP A 271 5.09 9.56 11.66
CA ASP A 271 6.27 10.32 11.27
C ASP A 271 7.54 9.69 11.88
N GLU A 272 7.42 9.00 13.01
CA GLU A 272 8.47 8.16 13.60
C GLU A 272 8.73 6.90 12.76
N ASP A 273 7.68 6.18 12.37
CA ASP A 273 7.75 4.99 11.49
C ASP A 273 8.44 5.31 10.15
N LYS A 274 8.25 6.52 9.59
CA LYS A 274 8.97 6.97 8.39
C LYS A 274 10.46 7.13 8.61
N ASN A 275 10.87 7.63 9.76
CA ASN A 275 12.29 7.74 10.10
C ASN A 275 12.90 6.35 10.29
N GLU A 276 12.16 5.42 10.89
CA GLU A 276 12.60 4.03 11.03
C GLU A 276 12.76 3.35 9.66
N GLU A 277 11.81 3.50 8.74
CA GLU A 277 11.93 2.97 7.37
C GLU A 277 13.08 3.64 6.59
N TYR A 278 13.30 4.94 6.77
CA TYR A 278 14.44 5.63 6.15
C TYR A 278 15.77 5.04 6.64
N LEU A 279 15.88 4.78 7.95
CA LEU A 279 17.05 4.12 8.52
C LEU A 279 17.19 2.70 7.99
N ASP A 280 16.09 1.95 7.89
CA ASP A 280 16.09 0.59 7.39
C ASP A 280 16.50 0.52 5.90
N THR A 281 15.98 1.45 5.09
CA THR A 281 16.39 1.61 3.68
C THR A 281 17.87 1.96 3.56
N MET A 282 18.39 2.83 4.43
CA MET A 282 19.82 3.14 4.50
C MET A 282 20.68 1.94 4.94
N MET A 283 20.14 1.04 5.74
CA MET A 283 20.82 -0.15 6.23
C MET A 283 20.62 -1.39 5.36
N GLY A 284 19.99 -1.24 4.19
CA GLY A 284 19.86 -2.29 3.19
C GLY A 284 18.51 -2.98 3.13
N GLY A 285 17.56 -2.68 4.03
CA GLY A 285 16.10 -2.90 3.96
C GLY A 285 15.57 -4.31 3.67
N ILE A 286 16.44 -5.24 3.32
CA ILE A 286 16.18 -6.67 3.20
C ILE A 286 16.65 -7.21 4.54
N GLY A 287 15.78 -7.92 5.25
CA GLY A 287 16.14 -8.55 6.53
C GLY A 287 17.47 -9.26 6.33
N VAL A 288 18.53 -8.73 6.96
CA VAL A 288 19.90 -9.23 6.73
C VAL A 288 19.88 -10.70 7.08
N ASP A 289 20.14 -11.54 6.09
CA ASP A 289 20.15 -12.97 6.33
C ASP A 289 21.33 -13.29 7.23
N THR A 290 21.04 -13.47 8.51
CA THR A 290 22.06 -13.83 9.51
C THR A 290 22.41 -15.30 9.41
N GLN A 291 21.67 -16.08 8.63
CA GLN A 291 21.90 -17.50 8.44
C GLN A 291 22.66 -17.75 7.14
N GLU A 292 23.69 -18.57 7.24
CA GLU A 292 24.47 -19.00 6.08
C GLU A 292 23.67 -20.02 5.27
N ILE A 293 23.39 -19.72 4.00
CA ILE A 293 22.74 -20.64 3.07
C ILE A 293 23.79 -21.66 2.61
N THR A 294 23.74 -22.87 3.17
CA THR A 294 24.67 -23.96 2.82
C THR A 294 24.12 -24.84 1.69
N ILE A 295 24.98 -25.65 1.07
CA ILE A 295 24.55 -26.59 0.03
C ILE A 295 23.52 -27.61 0.53
N GLU A 296 23.58 -27.98 1.81
CA GLU A 296 22.59 -28.86 2.44
C GLU A 296 21.21 -28.20 2.58
N VAL A 297 21.16 -26.87 2.69
CA VAL A 297 19.91 -26.11 2.63
C VAL A 297 19.40 -26.12 1.19
N LEU A 298 20.25 -25.77 0.21
CA LEU A 298 19.88 -25.73 -1.22
C LEU A 298 19.35 -27.06 -1.76
N ARG A 299 19.89 -28.19 -1.30
CA ARG A 299 19.41 -29.54 -1.66
C ARG A 299 18.01 -29.86 -1.12
N LYS A 300 17.54 -29.14 -0.09
CA LYS A 300 16.20 -29.32 0.50
C LYS A 300 15.17 -28.33 -0.06
N VAL A 301 15.62 -27.31 -0.79
CA VAL A 301 14.74 -26.32 -1.40
C VAL A 301 13.82 -27.02 -2.39
N ASN A 302 12.53 -26.75 -2.29
CA ASN A 302 11.58 -27.15 -3.31
C ASN A 302 11.65 -26.16 -4.48
N TRP A 303 12.60 -26.38 -5.39
CA TRP A 303 12.82 -25.50 -6.54
C TRP A 303 11.63 -25.42 -7.52
N ARG A 304 10.62 -26.28 -7.35
CA ARG A 304 9.38 -26.32 -8.15
C ARG A 304 8.15 -25.90 -7.34
N SER A 305 8.35 -25.21 -6.23
CA SER A 305 7.21 -24.62 -5.53
C SER A 305 6.66 -23.46 -6.36
N ARG A 306 5.35 -23.22 -6.24
CA ARG A 306 4.67 -22.14 -6.97
C ARG A 306 5.33 -20.78 -6.73
N LEU A 307 5.77 -20.51 -5.50
CA LEU A 307 6.41 -19.26 -5.13
C LEU A 307 7.84 -19.15 -5.67
N MET A 308 8.59 -20.26 -5.69
CA MET A 308 9.93 -20.30 -6.30
C MET A 308 9.86 -20.11 -7.81
N ASP A 309 8.98 -20.84 -8.49
CA ASP A 309 8.76 -20.70 -9.93
C ASP A 309 8.40 -19.25 -10.29
N ALA A 310 7.56 -18.61 -9.46
CA ALA A 310 7.19 -17.21 -9.63
C ALA A 310 8.37 -16.25 -9.41
N LEU A 311 9.21 -16.51 -8.39
CA LEU A 311 10.43 -15.73 -8.13
C LEU A 311 11.37 -15.78 -9.33
N LEU A 312 11.55 -16.95 -9.93
CA LEU A 312 12.49 -17.22 -11.02
C LEU A 312 12.00 -16.72 -12.40
N VAL A 313 10.81 -16.12 -12.50
CA VAL A 313 10.39 -15.39 -13.70
C VAL A 313 11.31 -14.18 -13.91
N ASP A 314 12.05 -14.19 -15.01
CA ASP A 314 12.98 -13.13 -15.38
C ASP A 314 12.35 -11.73 -15.40
N VAL A 315 13.14 -10.75 -14.97
CA VAL A 315 12.82 -9.33 -15.19
C VAL A 315 13.28 -8.95 -16.58
N HIS A 316 12.46 -9.23 -17.59
CA HIS A 316 12.73 -8.69 -18.92
C HIS A 316 12.69 -7.17 -18.89
N GLU A 317 13.59 -6.50 -19.63
CA GLU A 317 13.52 -5.06 -19.87
C GLU A 317 12.19 -4.75 -20.56
N THR A 318 11.16 -4.43 -19.78
CA THR A 318 9.92 -3.92 -20.33
C THR A 318 10.20 -2.54 -20.90
N GLU A 319 9.93 -2.36 -22.20
CA GLU A 319 9.99 -1.06 -22.84
C GLU A 319 9.21 -0.04 -22.01
N LYS A 320 9.91 1.02 -21.58
CA LYS A 320 9.31 2.11 -20.81
C LYS A 320 8.30 2.83 -21.71
N ARG A 321 7.03 2.43 -21.62
CA ARG A 321 5.94 3.16 -22.30
C ARG A 321 5.71 4.50 -21.60
N GLU A 322 5.86 5.61 -22.29
CA GLU A 322 5.48 6.91 -21.74
C GLU A 322 3.95 6.94 -21.59
N ILE A 323 3.45 6.87 -20.36
CA ILE A 323 2.03 7.02 -20.08
C ILE A 323 1.81 8.52 -19.86
N VAL A 324 1.20 9.17 -20.86
CA VAL A 324 0.77 10.57 -20.74
C VAL A 324 -0.46 10.58 -19.85
N ARG A 325 -0.37 11.25 -18.71
CA ARG A 325 -1.51 11.50 -17.84
C ARG A 325 -2.38 12.60 -18.44
N SER A 326 -3.70 12.42 -18.41
CA SER A 326 -4.58 13.57 -18.39
C SER A 326 -4.41 14.24 -17.02
N ASP A 327 -4.26 15.56 -16.98
CA ASP A 327 -4.25 16.36 -15.75
C ASP A 327 -5.65 16.44 -15.07
N GLU A 328 -6.58 15.57 -15.47
CA GLU A 328 -8.01 15.60 -15.22
C GLU A 328 -8.44 14.14 -14.96
N ASP A 329 -9.10 13.71 -13.88
CA ASP A 329 -9.99 14.37 -12.93
C ASP A 329 -9.71 13.87 -11.50
N HIS A 330 -9.28 14.71 -10.57
CA HIS A 330 -9.17 14.30 -9.16
C HIS A 330 -10.52 14.46 -8.46
N TRP A 331 -10.85 13.59 -7.49
CA TRP A 331 -12.07 13.70 -6.68
C TRP A 331 -12.15 15.06 -5.94
N LEU A 332 -10.98 15.66 -5.67
CA LEU A 332 -10.85 17.00 -5.12
C LEU A 332 -9.59 17.69 -5.69
N ASP A 333 -9.72 18.93 -6.14
CA ASP A 333 -8.56 19.73 -6.54
C ASP A 333 -7.66 20.04 -5.33
N GLY A 334 -6.34 19.96 -5.53
CA GLY A 334 -5.37 20.17 -4.46
C GLY A 334 -5.33 21.61 -3.92
N LYS A 335 -5.70 22.63 -4.69
CA LYS A 335 -5.84 24.01 -4.16
C LYS A 335 -7.12 24.09 -3.34
N ARG A 336 -8.21 23.48 -3.81
CA ARG A 336 -9.47 23.42 -3.08
C ARG A 336 -9.33 22.72 -1.73
N ALA A 337 -8.61 21.60 -1.69
CA ALA A 337 -8.25 20.93 -0.44
C ALA A 337 -7.57 21.87 0.57
N VAL A 338 -6.65 22.73 0.09
CA VAL A 338 -5.95 23.71 0.94
C VAL A 338 -6.88 24.80 1.44
N GLU A 339 -7.92 25.17 0.71
CA GLU A 339 -8.93 26.13 1.19
C GLU A 339 -9.79 25.52 2.30
N ILE A 340 -10.21 24.26 2.11
CA ILE A 340 -11.04 23.49 3.06
C ILE A 340 -10.30 23.22 4.37
N LEU A 341 -9.02 22.86 4.32
CA LEU A 341 -8.30 22.38 5.51
C LEU A 341 -7.10 23.24 5.89
N GLY A 342 -6.48 23.93 4.93
CA GLY A 342 -5.22 24.66 5.15
C GLY A 342 -5.38 26.06 5.73
N THR A 343 -6.60 26.54 5.97
CA THR A 343 -6.87 27.87 6.53
C THR A 343 -7.38 27.77 7.97
N ARG A 344 -7.06 28.77 8.80
CA ARG A 344 -7.50 28.79 10.20
C ARG A 344 -9.02 28.88 10.32
N GLU A 345 -9.64 29.76 9.53
CA GLU A 345 -11.08 29.93 9.49
C GLU A 345 -11.79 28.60 9.18
N ALA A 346 -11.30 27.87 8.17
CA ALA A 346 -11.89 26.59 7.83
C ALA A 346 -11.72 25.55 8.95
N THR A 347 -10.55 25.52 9.60
CA THR A 347 -10.36 24.63 10.76
C THR A 347 -11.25 24.99 11.95
N ASP A 348 -11.54 26.28 12.18
CA ASP A 348 -12.42 26.72 13.26
C ASP A 348 -13.89 26.34 12.97
N THR A 349 -14.34 26.45 11.72
CA THR A 349 -15.67 25.97 11.30
C THR A 349 -15.78 24.46 11.44
N LEU A 350 -14.77 23.72 11.01
CA LEU A 350 -14.74 22.26 11.16
C LEU A 350 -14.74 21.88 12.64
N LYS A 351 -14.01 22.60 13.50
CA LYS A 351 -14.08 22.36 14.95
C LYS A 351 -15.49 22.54 15.50
N ALA A 352 -16.18 23.62 15.12
CA ALA A 352 -17.56 23.85 15.54
C ALA A 352 -18.51 22.74 15.04
N LEU A 353 -18.30 22.25 13.81
CA LEU A 353 -19.00 21.12 13.22
C LEU A 353 -18.84 19.83 14.05
N PHE A 354 -17.62 19.55 14.52
CA PHE A 354 -17.36 18.39 15.38
C PHE A 354 -18.01 18.52 16.75
N GLU A 355 -18.00 19.73 17.32
CA GLU A 355 -18.63 20.01 18.60
C GLU A 355 -20.16 19.87 18.51
N SER A 356 -20.80 20.25 17.39
CA SER A 356 -22.25 20.05 17.21
C SER A 356 -22.64 18.58 17.06
N LEU A 357 -21.82 17.77 16.39
CA LEU A 357 -22.00 16.31 16.31
C LEU A 357 -21.86 15.61 17.67
N SER A 358 -21.28 16.28 18.67
CA SER A 358 -21.15 15.75 20.03
C SER A 358 -22.40 15.95 20.89
N LEU A 359 -23.30 16.85 20.47
CA LEU A 359 -24.49 17.26 21.22
C LEU A 359 -25.79 16.64 20.69
N ALA A 360 -25.75 16.05 19.49
CA ALA A 360 -26.83 15.29 18.86
C ALA A 360 -26.66 13.79 19.12
#